data_AF-A0A6P0YSJ0-F1
#
_entry.id   AF-A0A6P0YSJ0-F1
#
_cell.length_a   1.000
_cell.length_b   1.000
_cell.length_c   1.000
_cell.angle_alpha   90.00
_cell.angle_beta   90.00
_cell.angle_gamma   90.00
#
_symmetry.space_group_name_H-M   'P 1'
#
loop_
_entity.id
_entity.type
_entity.pdbx_description
1 polymer ?
#
loop_
_entity_poly.entity_id
_entity_poly.type
_entity_poly.pdbx_seq_one_letter_code
_entity_poly.pdbx_strand_id
1 'polypeptide(L)'
;TINGYQLAQSWLEDWQQQIPSTTQVPQLWTGMEITAELLGSEVHILGYAFDPEHPALHTYLQGSAPQNSEAKAESAIIAIHQAGGLAVLAHPARYRRSAKELIPLAAELGIDGVETYYAYANPKPWQPSQKQTQQVKQLSASYNLLNTCGTDTHGLSLLQRL
;
A
#
# COMPACT_ATOMS: atom_id res chain seq x y z
N THR A 1 3.42 4.53 -13.42
CA THR A 1 4.07 5.76 -13.92
C THR A 1 3.86 6.88 -12.92
N ILE A 2 4.73 7.89 -12.91
CA ILE A 2 4.65 9.02 -11.97
C ILE A 2 3.60 10.08 -12.35
N ASN A 3 3.13 10.08 -13.61
CA ASN A 3 2.23 11.09 -14.15
C ASN A 3 0.93 11.24 -13.35
N GLY A 4 0.37 10.13 -12.84
CA GLY A 4 -0.87 10.17 -12.05
C GLY A 4 -0.73 10.97 -10.76
N TYR A 5 0.41 10.84 -10.08
CA TYR A 5 0.73 11.61 -8.87
C TYR A 5 0.89 13.11 -9.20
N GLN A 6 1.63 13.43 -10.26
CA GLN A 6 1.84 14.82 -10.69
C GLN A 6 0.52 15.51 -11.06
N LEU A 7 -0.36 14.83 -11.80
CA LEU A 7 -1.69 15.35 -12.14
C LEU A 7 -2.55 15.61 -10.89
N ALA A 8 -2.55 14.67 -9.94
CA ALA A 8 -3.28 14.83 -8.68
C ALA A 8 -2.71 15.98 -7.83
N GLN A 9 -1.38 16.12 -7.80
CA GLN A 9 -0.69 17.18 -7.07
C GLN A 9 -1.04 18.56 -7.62
N SER A 10 -0.90 18.76 -8.93
CA SER A 10 -1.24 20.04 -9.57
C SER A 10 -2.71 20.39 -9.36
N TRP A 11 -3.62 19.42 -9.49
CA TRP A 11 -5.05 19.65 -9.23
C TRP A 11 -5.31 20.09 -7.78
N LEU A 12 -4.65 19.46 -6.80
CA LEU A 12 -4.81 19.77 -5.39
C LEU A 12 -4.28 21.18 -5.05
N GLU A 13 -3.13 21.54 -5.63
CA GLU A 13 -2.52 22.87 -5.49
C GLU A 13 -3.41 23.97 -6.09
N ASP A 14 -3.94 23.75 -7.29
CA ASP A 14 -4.87 24.66 -7.95
C ASP A 14 -6.16 24.83 -7.14
N TRP A 15 -6.70 23.74 -6.59
CA TRP A 15 -7.90 23.78 -5.76
C TRP A 15 -7.65 24.52 -4.44
N GLN A 16 -6.51 24.31 -3.80
CA GLN A 16 -6.15 24.98 -2.55
C GLN A 16 -6.06 26.51 -2.71
N GLN A 17 -5.68 27.00 -3.89
CA GLN A 17 -5.67 28.45 -4.20
C GLN A 17 -7.08 29.05 -4.36
N GLN A 18 -8.10 28.22 -4.60
CA GLN A 18 -9.48 28.66 -4.88
C GLN A 18 -10.39 28.62 -3.65
N ILE A 19 -9.97 27.98 -2.57
CA ILE A 19 -10.77 27.82 -1.34
C ILE A 19 -10.25 28.71 -0.21
N PRO A 20 -11.08 28.99 0.82
CA PRO A 20 -10.63 29.71 2.00
C PRO A 20 -9.43 29.04 2.66
N SER A 21 -8.46 29.83 3.12
CA SER A 21 -7.25 29.34 3.80
C SER A 21 -7.54 28.60 5.12
N THR A 22 -8.75 28.71 5.64
CA THR A 22 -9.23 27.96 6.82
C THR A 22 -9.76 26.57 6.49
N THR A 23 -9.97 26.25 5.21
CA THR A 23 -10.43 24.93 4.79
C THR A 23 -9.31 23.91 4.89
N GLN A 24 -9.56 22.81 5.60
CA GLN A 24 -8.61 21.70 5.70
C GLN A 24 -8.58 20.93 4.37
N VAL A 25 -7.40 20.84 3.77
CA VAL A 25 -7.13 20.09 2.54
C VAL A 25 -6.44 18.77 2.90
N PRO A 26 -6.80 17.64 2.28
CA PRO A 26 -6.08 16.39 2.46
C PRO A 26 -4.61 16.52 2.03
N GLN A 27 -3.71 15.81 2.71
CA GLN A 27 -2.34 15.68 2.25
C GLN A 27 -2.24 14.58 1.20
N LEU A 28 -1.61 14.90 0.06
CA LEU A 28 -1.27 13.92 -0.96
C LEU A 28 0.13 13.35 -0.69
N TRP A 29 0.23 12.03 -0.72
CA TRP A 29 1.50 11.30 -0.61
C TRP A 29 1.73 10.50 -1.89
N THR A 30 3.00 10.27 -2.24
CA THR A 30 3.36 9.28 -3.25
C THR A 30 2.93 7.89 -2.77
N GLY A 31 2.41 7.10 -3.71
CA GLY A 31 1.86 5.78 -3.44
C GLY A 31 2.03 4.86 -4.64
N MET A 32 2.33 3.59 -4.40
CA MET A 32 2.28 2.55 -5.43
C MET A 32 1.91 1.21 -4.82
N GLU A 33 1.38 0.31 -5.65
CA GLU A 33 1.15 -1.09 -5.31
C GLU A 33 1.98 -1.97 -6.24
N ILE A 34 2.84 -2.79 -5.65
CA ILE A 34 3.78 -3.66 -6.36
C ILE A 34 3.33 -5.11 -6.20
N THR A 35 3.08 -5.80 -7.31
CA THR A 35 2.95 -7.27 -7.30
C THR A 35 4.30 -7.91 -6.98
N ALA A 36 4.32 -8.80 -5.99
CA ALA A 36 5.52 -9.46 -5.51
C ALA A 36 5.23 -10.92 -5.09
N GLU A 37 6.28 -11.69 -4.85
CA GLU A 37 6.23 -13.06 -4.35
C GLU A 37 6.73 -13.11 -2.91
N LEU A 38 5.95 -13.73 -2.04
CA LEU A 38 6.30 -14.02 -0.65
C LEU A 38 5.80 -15.42 -0.28
N LEU A 39 6.69 -16.28 0.21
CA LEU A 39 6.36 -17.67 0.59
C LEU A 39 5.67 -18.48 -0.53
N GLY A 40 6.11 -18.27 -1.79
CA GLY A 40 5.53 -18.90 -2.97
C GLY A 40 4.08 -18.47 -3.27
N SER A 41 3.61 -17.37 -2.67
CA SER A 41 2.34 -16.73 -2.99
C SER A 41 2.60 -15.38 -3.63
N GLU A 42 1.83 -15.06 -4.67
CA GLU A 42 1.71 -13.68 -5.13
C GLU A 42 1.02 -12.85 -4.04
N VAL A 43 1.64 -11.73 -3.70
CA VAL A 43 1.20 -10.74 -2.71
C VAL A 43 1.42 -9.34 -3.29
N HIS A 44 0.86 -8.33 -2.64
CA HIS A 44 1.10 -6.94 -3.00
C HIS A 44 1.81 -6.20 -1.85
N ILE A 45 2.83 -5.42 -2.23
CA ILE A 45 3.56 -4.51 -1.35
C ILE A 45 3.20 -3.09 -1.74
N LEU A 46 2.66 -2.33 -0.79
CA LEU A 46 2.36 -0.92 -0.92
C LEU A 46 3.62 -0.11 -0.56
N GLY A 47 4.00 0.83 -1.42
CA GLY A 47 5.02 1.83 -1.12
C GLY A 47 4.37 3.18 -0.87
N TYR A 48 4.78 3.88 0.19
CA TYR A 48 4.28 5.21 0.55
C TYR A 48 5.41 6.21 0.78
N ALA A 49 5.15 7.49 0.50
CA ALA A 49 6.02 8.61 0.86
C ALA A 49 7.48 8.51 0.35
N PHE A 50 7.68 7.82 -0.77
CA PHE A 50 8.97 7.69 -1.44
C PHE A 50 9.23 8.85 -2.41
N ASP A 51 10.50 9.08 -2.75
CA ASP A 51 10.92 9.90 -3.88
C ASP A 51 10.54 9.20 -5.21
N PRO A 52 9.59 9.74 -6.00
CA PRO A 52 9.09 9.09 -7.21
C PRO A 52 10.11 9.08 -8.36
N GLU A 53 11.17 9.88 -8.28
CA GLU A 53 12.25 9.94 -9.28
C GLU A 53 13.45 9.05 -8.89
N HIS A 54 13.38 8.36 -7.75
CA HIS A 54 14.50 7.55 -7.27
C HIS A 54 14.76 6.34 -8.18
N PRO A 55 16.01 6.10 -8.65
CA PRO A 55 16.31 5.05 -9.62
C PRO A 55 15.95 3.63 -9.18
N ALA A 56 15.97 3.36 -7.87
CA ALA A 56 15.59 2.05 -7.33
C ALA A 56 14.15 1.64 -7.68
N LEU A 57 13.27 2.61 -7.91
CA LEU A 57 11.86 2.36 -8.21
C LEU A 57 11.56 2.27 -9.71
N HIS A 58 12.53 2.53 -10.58
CA HIS A 58 12.32 2.58 -12.03
C HIS A 58 11.64 1.31 -12.56
N THR A 59 12.10 0.12 -12.15
CA THR A 59 11.52 -1.16 -12.60
C THR A 59 10.06 -1.33 -12.14
N TYR A 60 9.72 -0.82 -10.96
CA TYR A 60 8.40 -0.97 -10.35
C TYR A 60 7.37 0.04 -10.86
N LEU A 61 7.82 1.12 -11.51
CA LEU A 61 6.94 2.19 -12.02
C LEU A 61 6.53 2.05 -13.49
N GLN A 62 6.84 0.91 -14.12
CA GLN A 62 6.59 0.63 -15.55
C GLN A 62 5.15 0.20 -15.87
N GLY A 63 4.32 -0.09 -14.86
CA GLY A 63 2.93 -0.52 -15.06
C GLY A 63 2.78 -2.01 -15.40
N SER A 64 3.84 -2.80 -15.22
CA SER A 64 3.84 -4.26 -15.33
C SER A 64 4.39 -4.87 -14.05
N ALA A 65 3.97 -6.09 -13.72
CA ALA A 65 4.55 -6.83 -12.61
C ALA A 65 6.07 -7.04 -12.84
N PRO A 66 6.90 -6.85 -11.80
CA PRO A 66 8.33 -7.17 -11.86
C PRO A 66 8.56 -8.66 -12.11
N GLN A 67 9.76 -9.02 -12.59
CA GLN A 67 10.11 -10.39 -12.93
C GLN A 67 11.40 -10.84 -12.24
N ASN A 68 11.62 -12.15 -12.17
CA ASN A 68 12.84 -12.75 -11.63
C ASN A 68 13.12 -12.29 -10.19
N SER A 69 14.35 -11.82 -9.90
CA SER A 69 14.73 -11.32 -8.59
C SER A 69 13.91 -10.12 -8.12
N GLU A 70 13.49 -9.25 -9.05
CA GLU A 70 12.71 -8.05 -8.73
C GLU A 70 11.29 -8.38 -8.26
N ALA A 71 10.78 -9.57 -8.62
CA ALA A 71 9.49 -10.05 -8.18
C ALA A 71 9.47 -10.47 -6.70
N LYS A 72 10.61 -10.64 -6.04
CA LYS A 72 10.63 -10.99 -4.62
C LYS A 72 10.15 -9.82 -3.77
N ALA A 73 9.34 -10.10 -2.74
CA ALA A 73 8.89 -9.08 -1.80
C ALA A 73 10.07 -8.34 -1.12
N GLU A 74 11.15 -9.04 -0.81
CA GLU A 74 12.39 -8.45 -0.28
C GLU A 74 12.96 -7.36 -1.19
N SER A 75 13.04 -7.61 -2.50
CA SER A 75 13.54 -6.64 -3.48
C SER A 75 12.66 -5.39 -3.53
N ALA A 76 11.33 -5.57 -3.50
CA ALA A 76 10.37 -4.46 -3.48
C ALA A 76 10.50 -3.62 -2.20
N ILE A 77 10.63 -4.26 -1.03
CA ILE A 77 10.83 -3.59 0.26
C ILE A 77 12.11 -2.76 0.23
N ILE A 78 13.23 -3.36 -0.19
CA ILE A 78 14.52 -2.67 -0.30
C ILE A 78 14.44 -1.46 -1.24
N ALA A 79 13.81 -1.60 -2.40
CA ALA A 79 13.69 -0.52 -3.37
C ALA A 79 12.85 0.66 -2.83
N ILE A 80 11.76 0.37 -2.13
CA ILE A 80 10.94 1.39 -1.45
C ILE A 80 11.75 2.14 -0.40
N HIS A 81 12.50 1.42 0.45
CA HIS A 81 13.34 2.03 1.48
C HIS A 81 14.48 2.86 0.92
N GLN A 82 15.12 2.40 -0.16
CA GLN A 82 16.17 3.17 -0.84
C GLN A 82 15.65 4.50 -1.37
N ALA A 83 14.39 4.54 -1.81
CA ALA A 83 13.71 5.77 -2.22
C ALA A 83 13.15 6.59 -1.04
N GLY A 84 13.47 6.22 0.20
CA GLY A 84 13.05 6.92 1.42
C GLY A 84 11.59 6.68 1.83
N GLY A 85 10.91 5.73 1.19
CA GLY A 85 9.51 5.40 1.50
C GLY A 85 9.33 4.34 2.57
N LEU A 86 8.06 4.04 2.86
CA LEU A 86 7.62 2.97 3.76
C LEU A 86 6.97 1.84 2.96
N ALA A 87 7.31 0.60 3.28
CA ALA A 87 6.77 -0.62 2.67
C ALA A 87 5.71 -1.26 3.56
N VAL A 88 4.56 -1.62 2.99
CA VAL A 88 3.40 -2.14 3.72
C VAL A 88 2.81 -3.36 3.01
N LEU A 89 2.51 -4.45 3.72
CA LEU A 89 1.85 -5.61 3.13
C LEU A 89 0.35 -5.32 2.91
N ALA A 90 -0.09 -5.29 1.66
CA ALA A 90 -1.48 -5.03 1.32
C ALA A 90 -2.37 -6.22 1.71
N HIS A 91 -3.58 -5.94 2.20
CA HIS A 91 -4.68 -6.87 2.48
C HIS A 91 -4.25 -8.34 2.78
N PRO A 92 -3.47 -8.59 3.85
CA PRO A 92 -2.77 -9.87 4.07
C PRO A 92 -3.67 -11.08 4.25
N ALA A 93 -4.97 -10.90 4.50
CA ALA A 93 -5.94 -11.99 4.59
C ALA A 93 -6.67 -12.31 3.27
N ARG A 94 -6.23 -11.74 2.14
CA ARG A 94 -6.81 -11.97 0.79
C ARG A 94 -6.13 -13.12 0.04
N TYR A 95 -4.89 -13.46 0.40
CA TYR A 95 -4.04 -14.37 -0.37
C TYR A 95 -4.32 -15.85 -0.06
N ARG A 96 -3.69 -16.74 -0.84
CA ARG A 96 -3.74 -18.20 -0.62
C ARG A 96 -3.07 -18.60 0.69
N ARG A 97 -1.98 -17.92 1.05
CA ARG A 97 -1.29 -18.07 2.34
C ARG A 97 -1.99 -17.24 3.40
N SER A 98 -1.99 -17.75 4.63
CA SER A 98 -2.63 -17.06 5.73
C SER A 98 -1.81 -15.83 6.18
N ALA A 99 -2.48 -14.81 6.72
CA ALA A 99 -1.79 -13.67 7.34
C ALA A 99 -0.82 -14.09 8.47
N LYS A 100 -1.08 -15.23 9.14
CA LYS A 100 -0.19 -15.80 10.16
C LYS A 100 1.12 -16.35 9.60
N GLU A 101 1.16 -16.72 8.33
CA GLU A 101 2.38 -17.15 7.64
C GLU A 101 3.09 -15.95 7.00
N LEU A 102 2.32 -15.03 6.38
CA LEU A 102 2.88 -13.93 5.60
C LEU A 102 3.45 -12.80 6.44
N ILE A 103 2.75 -12.36 7.49
CA ILE A 103 3.16 -11.19 8.29
C ILE A 103 4.50 -11.43 9.01
N PRO A 104 4.74 -12.59 9.67
CA PRO A 104 6.04 -12.85 10.29
C PRO A 104 7.19 -12.78 9.30
N LEU A 105 7.05 -13.42 8.13
CA LEU A 105 8.10 -13.43 7.12
C LEU A 105 8.31 -12.03 6.51
N ALA A 106 7.24 -11.28 6.27
CA ALA A 106 7.37 -9.89 5.81
C ALA A 106 8.10 -9.02 6.85
N ALA A 107 7.84 -9.21 8.14
CA ALA A 107 8.54 -8.53 9.23
C ALA A 107 10.03 -8.89 9.27
N GLU A 108 10.38 -10.17 9.06
CA GLU A 108 11.78 -10.61 8.94
C GLU A 108 12.51 -9.94 7.77
N LEU A 109 11.80 -9.67 6.67
CA LEU A 109 12.31 -8.94 5.51
C LEU A 109 12.34 -7.41 5.71
N GLY A 110 11.94 -6.90 6.88
CA GLY A 110 12.02 -5.49 7.22
C GLY A 110 10.81 -4.64 6.80
N ILE A 111 9.65 -5.22 6.52
CA ILE A 111 8.45 -4.43 6.20
C ILE A 111 8.06 -3.49 7.33
N ASP A 112 7.55 -2.30 7.01
CA ASP A 112 7.21 -1.29 8.02
C ASP A 112 5.79 -1.45 8.57
N GLY A 113 4.88 -2.03 7.78
CA GLY A 113 3.47 -2.06 8.12
C GLY A 113 2.66 -3.15 7.43
N VAL A 114 1.40 -3.24 7.84
CA VAL A 114 0.39 -4.10 7.23
C VAL A 114 -0.93 -3.35 7.07
N GLU A 115 -1.68 -3.67 6.02
CA GLU A 115 -3.02 -3.14 5.82
C GLU A 115 -4.01 -3.88 6.73
N THR A 116 -4.26 -3.28 7.89
CA THR A 116 -5.06 -3.87 8.96
C THR A 116 -6.56 -3.66 8.74
N TYR A 117 -6.95 -2.48 8.25
CA TYR A 117 -8.34 -2.13 8.08
C TYR A 117 -8.74 -2.24 6.62
N TYR A 118 -9.17 -3.45 6.24
CA TYR A 118 -9.56 -3.79 4.89
C TYR A 118 -10.91 -4.53 4.85
N ALA A 119 -11.66 -4.31 3.76
CA ALA A 119 -13.02 -4.81 3.59
C ALA A 119 -13.08 -6.11 2.76
N TYR A 120 -12.65 -7.23 3.36
CA TYR A 120 -12.57 -8.54 2.68
C TYR A 120 -13.92 -9.07 2.16
N ALA A 121 -15.04 -8.70 2.78
CA ALA A 121 -16.38 -9.08 2.33
C ALA A 121 -16.98 -8.11 1.27
N ASN A 122 -16.26 -7.05 0.90
CA ASN A 122 -16.72 -5.97 0.01
C ASN A 122 -18.15 -5.46 0.30
N PRO A 123 -18.49 -5.08 1.55
CA PRO A 123 -19.81 -4.57 1.89
C PRO A 123 -20.08 -3.21 1.23
N LYS A 124 -21.36 -2.87 1.08
CA LYS A 124 -21.82 -1.55 0.64
C LYS A 124 -22.78 -0.99 1.69
N PRO A 125 -22.39 0.02 2.49
CA PRO A 125 -21.15 0.82 2.40
C PRO A 125 -19.88 0.06 2.84
N TRP A 126 -18.71 0.55 2.42
CA TRP A 126 -17.41 0.00 2.82
C TRP A 126 -17.26 -0.01 4.34
N GLN A 127 -16.86 -1.15 4.90
CA GLN A 127 -16.55 -1.35 6.31
C GLN A 127 -15.45 -2.41 6.47
N PRO A 128 -14.50 -2.23 7.40
CA PRO A 128 -13.43 -3.20 7.61
C PRO A 128 -14.00 -4.50 8.18
N SER A 129 -13.45 -5.64 7.76
CA SER A 129 -13.91 -6.94 8.26
C SER A 129 -13.36 -7.17 9.66
N GLN A 130 -14.23 -7.11 10.68
CA GLN A 130 -13.84 -7.12 12.09
C GLN A 130 -12.93 -8.29 12.48
N LYS A 131 -13.26 -9.52 12.04
CA LYS A 131 -12.48 -10.72 12.36
C LYS A 131 -11.05 -10.65 11.81
N GLN A 132 -10.90 -10.33 10.52
CA GLN A 132 -9.58 -10.17 9.89
C GLN A 132 -8.81 -8.99 10.49
N THR A 133 -9.50 -7.87 10.75
CA THR A 133 -8.91 -6.68 11.40
C THR A 133 -8.30 -7.04 12.75
N GLN A 134 -9.04 -7.77 13.60
CA GLN A 134 -8.54 -8.21 14.91
C GLN A 134 -7.32 -9.12 14.78
N GLN A 135 -7.36 -10.08 13.85
CA GLN A 135 -6.24 -11.00 13.61
C GLN A 135 -4.99 -10.26 13.13
N VAL A 136 -5.12 -9.37 12.14
CA VAL A 136 -3.99 -8.62 11.58
C VAL A 136 -3.43 -7.64 12.62
N LYS A 137 -4.29 -6.98 13.42
CA LYS A 137 -3.86 -6.09 14.49
C LYS A 137 -3.07 -6.80 15.60
N GLN A 138 -3.43 -8.04 15.95
CA GLN A 138 -2.68 -8.84 16.92
C GLN A 138 -1.29 -9.23 16.37
N LEU A 139 -1.23 -9.59 15.08
CA LEU A 139 0.03 -9.91 14.42
C LEU A 139 0.90 -8.66 14.30
N SER A 140 0.38 -7.53 13.81
CA SER A 140 1.13 -6.28 13.67
C SER A 140 1.73 -5.80 15.00
N ALA A 141 0.97 -5.92 16.10
CA ALA A 141 1.48 -5.60 17.43
C ALA A 141 2.65 -6.49 17.87
N SER A 142 2.61 -7.79 17.55
CA SER A 142 3.68 -8.74 17.90
C SER A 142 5.01 -8.43 17.20
N TYR A 143 4.95 -7.80 16.02
CA TYR A 143 6.11 -7.46 15.19
C TYR A 143 6.39 -5.95 15.14
N ASN A 144 5.72 -5.14 15.97
CA ASN A 144 5.85 -3.68 16.02
C ASN A 144 5.64 -2.98 14.66
N LEU A 145 4.66 -3.45 13.89
CA LEU A 145 4.35 -2.95 12.55
C LEU A 145 3.29 -1.84 12.59
N LEU A 146 3.42 -0.89 11.68
CA LEU A 146 2.40 0.12 11.42
C LEU A 146 1.10 -0.53 10.91
N ASN A 147 -0.03 0.12 11.21
CA ASN A 147 -1.35 -0.32 10.79
C ASN A 147 -1.92 0.69 9.80
N THR A 148 -2.18 0.27 8.56
CA THR A 148 -2.79 1.13 7.53
C THR A 148 -4.23 0.73 7.22
N CYS A 149 -4.92 1.59 6.47
CA CYS A 149 -6.25 1.34 5.93
C CYS A 149 -6.30 1.75 4.46
N GLY A 150 -7.17 1.10 3.69
CA GLY A 150 -7.32 1.37 2.27
C GLY A 150 -8.64 0.83 1.75
N THR A 151 -9.22 1.55 0.80
CA THR A 151 -10.50 1.16 0.17
C THR A 151 -10.29 0.22 -1.02
N ASP A 152 -9.08 0.20 -1.59
CA ASP A 152 -8.73 -0.54 -2.82
C ASP A 152 -9.66 -0.15 -3.99
N THR A 153 -10.03 1.14 -4.07
CA THR A 153 -11.01 1.65 -5.02
C THR A 153 -10.48 1.70 -6.45
N HIS A 154 -11.26 1.16 -7.39
CA HIS A 154 -10.96 1.11 -8.83
C HIS A 154 -11.96 1.92 -9.68
N GLY A 155 -12.66 2.90 -9.09
CA GLY A 155 -13.60 3.76 -9.82
C GLY A 155 -13.79 5.12 -9.16
N LEU A 156 -14.85 5.82 -9.56
CA LEU A 156 -15.11 7.21 -9.17
C LEU A 156 -15.60 7.40 -7.73
N SER A 157 -15.85 6.30 -6.99
CA SER A 157 -16.36 6.36 -5.62
C SER A 157 -15.40 5.68 -4.65
N LEU A 158 -14.79 6.48 -3.77
CA LEU A 158 -13.94 6.00 -2.67
C LEU A 158 -14.71 5.18 -1.63
N LEU A 159 -16.05 5.16 -1.69
CA LEU A 159 -16.88 4.39 -0.77
C LEU A 159 -17.06 2.93 -1.18
N GLN A 160 -16.49 2.53 -2.33
CA GLN A 160 -16.64 1.19 -2.88
C GLN A 160 -15.33 0.66 -3.46
N ARG A 161 -15.15 -0.65 -3.31
CA ARG A 161 -14.19 -1.44 -4.08
C ARG A 161 -14.95 -2.04 -5.27
N LEU A 162 -14.62 -1.60 -6.48
CA LEU A 162 -15.23 -2.09 -7.72
C LEU A 162 -14.55 -3.37 -8.19
#